data_AF-A0ABD4RYR0-F1
#
_entry.id   AF-A0ABD4RYR0-F1
#
_cell.length_a   1.000
_cell.length_b   1.000
_cell.length_c   1.000
_cell.angle_alpha   90.00
_cell.angle_beta   90.00
_cell.angle_gamma   90.00
#
_symmetry.space_group_name_H-M   'P 1'
#
loop_
_entity.id
_entity.type
_entity.pdbx_description
1 polymer ?
#
loop_
_entity_poly.entity_id
_entity_poly.type
_entity_poly.pdbx_seq_one_letter_code
_entity_poly.pdbx_strand_id
1 'polypeptide(L)'
;MDIKNKIKSMFLPEKDDYLDDEEFEDDIEINEDNSEEDNNVHLNDLSRVKYDYRELKDIENQTEEMCLLAVRQDGTIIEFVKDKTDRVCMEAVKQTYKALKYITNQTEAICIEAVKQNYRALYYINDKTENILIEAIRSASTHDVMEVFRFVEEQTEEVCLELIERASKNDVAEILKDIKEQTPTICLEAVKKDGKSLAYVKEQNDSICLEAVKENYSALPCVEEQTEEICIEAVKQNDFALYYVNEQTEKICIEAVRRSYMALQYVNKQTEEICLEAVRNDGRSLQYVKEQTEDICLEAVRQNGKVLQYVKKQTEEICIEAIRGSFKDFEIKEILSYIKVLTEKICVEAVKQNGNILKYIEEQTELMCIEAVKENYSAIQYVKEQTEKVCLEAVNQSFEALKYVKEQTEDVCLRAVRQDYRMLKYVKNQTEKLCLEAVKQNYRALEYVENQTEKVCLEAVKQNRKALQYVKQKQS
;
A
#
# COMPACT_ATOMS: atom_id res chain seq x y z
N MET A 1 8.28 -40.09 33.78
CA MET A 1 8.17 -41.50 34.18
C MET A 1 6.87 -42.03 33.63
N ASP A 2 6.98 -43.08 32.82
CA ASP A 2 5.96 -43.95 32.25
C ASP A 2 4.77 -43.26 31.57
N ILE A 3 4.72 -43.12 30.24
CA ILE A 3 5.01 -44.13 29.21
C ILE A 3 4.62 -45.53 29.68
N LYS A 4 3.36 -45.67 30.06
CA LYS A 4 2.70 -46.96 30.15
C LYS A 4 1.20 -46.83 29.89
N ASN A 5 0.83 -46.11 28.82
CA ASN A 5 -0.52 -46.11 28.23
C ASN A 5 -0.55 -45.49 26.82
N LYS A 6 0.38 -45.93 25.96
CA LYS A 6 0.32 -45.66 24.53
C LYS A 6 0.74 -46.95 23.82
N ILE A 7 -0.12 -47.43 22.92
CA ILE A 7 0.18 -48.08 21.62
C ILE A 7 -0.75 -49.28 21.34
N LYS A 8 -1.40 -49.19 20.15
CA LYS A 8 -1.92 -50.26 19.27
C LYS A 8 -3.13 -51.06 19.80
N SER A 9 -4.11 -51.43 18.99
CA SER A 9 -4.28 -51.41 17.55
C SER A 9 -5.74 -51.72 17.26
N MET A 10 -6.21 -51.18 16.14
CA MET A 10 -7.48 -51.43 15.47
C MET A 10 -7.84 -52.93 15.43
N PHE A 11 -9.08 -53.24 15.81
CA PHE A 11 -9.81 -54.43 15.38
C PHE A 11 -11.29 -54.06 15.18
N LEU A 12 -11.85 -54.72 14.18
CA LEU A 12 -13.09 -54.48 13.43
C LEU A 12 -14.39 -54.71 14.23
N PRO A 13 -15.54 -54.21 13.74
CA PRO A 13 -16.85 -54.76 14.05
C PRO A 13 -17.22 -55.96 13.16
N GLU A 14 -18.06 -56.82 13.70
CA GLU A 14 -18.59 -58.07 13.14
C GLU A 14 -19.71 -57.86 12.10
N LYS A 15 -19.64 -58.72 11.06
CA LYS A 15 -20.69 -59.58 10.47
C LYS A 15 -21.87 -58.93 9.73
N ASP A 16 -21.98 -59.27 8.45
CA ASP A 16 -22.96 -60.28 8.01
C ASP A 16 -22.58 -60.85 6.63
N ASP A 17 -22.93 -62.12 6.47
CA ASP A 17 -22.52 -63.10 5.45
C ASP A 17 -23.14 -62.85 4.05
N TYR A 18 -22.45 -63.32 3.00
CA TYR A 18 -22.89 -64.30 1.98
C TYR A 18 -21.98 -64.22 0.73
N LEU A 19 -21.08 -65.20 0.64
CA LEU A 19 -20.51 -65.84 -0.56
C LEU A 19 -21.11 -67.27 -0.55
N ASP A 20 -21.27 -68.07 -1.59
CA ASP A 20 -20.67 -68.17 -2.92
C ASP A 20 -21.63 -69.01 -3.80
N ASP A 21 -21.29 -69.06 -5.09
CA ASP A 21 -21.79 -69.90 -6.17
C ASP A 21 -22.00 -71.39 -5.84
N GLU A 22 -22.96 -72.04 -6.50
CA GLU A 22 -22.76 -73.39 -7.08
C GLU A 22 -23.77 -73.70 -8.20
N GLU A 23 -23.17 -74.08 -9.33
CA GLU A 23 -23.60 -74.85 -10.51
C GLU A 23 -24.70 -75.93 -10.33
N PHE A 24 -25.64 -76.07 -11.28
CA PHE A 24 -25.77 -77.22 -12.21
C PHE A 24 -27.11 -77.21 -13.01
N GLU A 25 -27.05 -77.93 -14.13
CA GLU A 25 -27.88 -78.01 -15.33
C GLU A 25 -29.33 -78.53 -15.19
N ASP A 26 -30.16 -78.22 -16.19
CA ASP A 26 -31.23 -79.09 -16.71
C ASP A 26 -31.54 -78.73 -18.19
N ASP A 27 -30.76 -79.33 -19.09
CA ASP A 27 -31.09 -80.13 -20.28
C ASP A 27 -32.35 -79.93 -21.17
N ILE A 28 -32.09 -80.16 -22.49
CA ILE A 28 -32.96 -80.63 -23.61
C ILE A 28 -33.66 -79.51 -24.44
N GLU A 29 -33.56 -79.39 -25.78
CA GLU A 29 -33.23 -80.33 -26.85
C GLU A 29 -32.72 -79.60 -28.12
N ILE A 30 -32.04 -80.38 -28.94
CA ILE A 30 -31.29 -80.09 -30.17
C ILE A 30 -32.17 -79.55 -31.31
N ASN A 31 -31.63 -78.60 -32.07
CA ASN A 31 -31.75 -78.61 -33.54
C ASN A 31 -30.41 -78.20 -34.16
N GLU A 32 -29.79 -79.17 -34.82
CA GLU A 32 -28.62 -79.04 -35.67
C GLU A 32 -28.90 -78.04 -36.80
N ASP A 33 -28.03 -77.05 -36.99
CA ASP A 33 -27.46 -76.76 -38.31
C ASP A 33 -26.33 -75.71 -38.25
N ASN A 34 -25.11 -76.17 -38.54
CA ASN A 34 -23.95 -75.44 -39.07
C ASN A 34 -23.41 -74.18 -38.34
N SER A 35 -22.42 -74.32 -37.42
CA SER A 35 -21.32 -73.34 -37.19
C SER A 35 -20.32 -73.66 -36.03
N GLU A 36 -20.16 -74.91 -35.59
CA GLU A 36 -19.38 -75.22 -34.37
C GLU A 36 -17.86 -74.95 -34.44
N GLU A 37 -17.24 -74.91 -35.63
CA GLU A 37 -15.81 -74.57 -35.73
C GLU A 37 -15.55 -73.06 -35.59
N ASP A 38 -16.43 -72.19 -36.10
CA ASP A 38 -16.23 -70.73 -36.05
C ASP A 38 -16.48 -70.14 -34.64
N ASN A 39 -17.45 -70.67 -33.89
CA ASN A 39 -17.78 -70.18 -32.55
C ASN A 39 -16.69 -70.52 -31.50
N ASN A 40 -16.03 -71.67 -31.64
CA ASN A 40 -14.98 -72.10 -30.71
C ASN A 40 -13.66 -71.35 -30.95
N VAL A 41 -13.36 -71.02 -32.21
CA VAL A 41 -12.24 -70.13 -32.58
C VAL A 41 -12.50 -68.71 -32.07
N HIS A 42 -13.71 -68.19 -32.23
CA HIS A 42 -14.10 -66.87 -31.72
C HIS A 42 -13.94 -66.75 -30.19
N LEU A 43 -14.40 -67.74 -29.40
CA LEU A 43 -14.24 -67.71 -27.94
C LEU A 43 -12.76 -67.80 -27.51
N ASN A 44 -11.95 -68.59 -28.22
CA ASN A 44 -10.52 -68.73 -27.95
C ASN A 44 -9.76 -67.42 -28.28
N ASP A 45 -10.07 -66.79 -29.40
CA ASP A 45 -9.47 -65.52 -29.80
C ASP A 45 -9.91 -64.36 -28.88
N LEU A 46 -11.16 -64.33 -28.43
CA LEU A 46 -11.66 -63.37 -27.44
C LEU A 46 -10.92 -63.50 -26.09
N SER A 47 -10.70 -64.73 -25.62
CA SER A 47 -9.99 -65.01 -24.36
C SER A 47 -8.48 -64.73 -24.47
N ARG A 48 -7.87 -64.94 -25.65
CA ARG A 48 -6.50 -64.49 -25.95
C ARG A 48 -6.34 -62.98 -25.83
N VAL A 49 -7.21 -62.20 -26.50
CA VAL A 49 -7.18 -60.72 -26.44
C VAL A 49 -7.47 -60.19 -25.03
N LYS A 50 -8.31 -60.90 -24.26
CA LYS A 50 -8.58 -60.56 -22.86
C LYS A 50 -7.33 -60.68 -21.97
N TYR A 51 -6.45 -61.64 -22.26
CA TYR A 51 -5.22 -61.85 -21.49
C TYR A 51 -4.05 -60.99 -21.98
N ASP A 52 -3.88 -60.86 -23.29
CA ASP A 52 -2.91 -59.98 -23.92
C ASP A 52 -3.54 -59.25 -25.12
N TYR A 53 -3.83 -57.96 -24.94
CA TYR A 53 -4.43 -57.11 -25.97
C TYR A 53 -3.62 -57.05 -27.27
N ARG A 54 -2.32 -57.35 -27.23
CA ARG A 54 -1.42 -57.29 -28.41
C ARG A 54 -1.67 -58.42 -29.39
N GLU A 55 -2.30 -59.52 -28.94
CA GLU A 55 -2.70 -60.63 -29.79
C GLU A 55 -3.69 -60.19 -30.88
N LEU A 56 -4.42 -59.09 -30.68
CA LEU A 56 -5.37 -58.55 -31.66
C LEU A 56 -4.74 -58.32 -33.05
N LYS A 57 -3.44 -57.98 -33.09
CA LYS A 57 -2.70 -57.72 -34.34
C LYS A 57 -2.58 -58.96 -35.24
N ASP A 58 -2.58 -60.15 -34.64
CA ASP A 58 -2.34 -61.43 -35.32
C ASP A 58 -3.67 -62.15 -35.64
N ILE A 59 -4.81 -61.54 -35.34
CA ILE A 59 -6.16 -62.11 -35.54
C ILE A 59 -6.73 -61.64 -36.87
N GLU A 60 -7.19 -62.59 -37.68
CA GLU A 60 -7.73 -62.29 -39.00
C GLU A 60 -9.16 -61.72 -38.93
N ASN A 61 -10.05 -62.36 -38.18
CA ASN A 61 -11.44 -61.95 -38.02
C ASN A 61 -11.65 -61.23 -36.68
N GLN A 62 -11.38 -59.93 -36.67
CA GLN A 62 -11.56 -59.09 -35.49
C GLN A 62 -13.04 -58.71 -35.32
N THR A 63 -13.67 -59.10 -34.21
CA THR A 63 -15.02 -58.64 -33.87
C THR A 63 -14.99 -57.36 -33.03
N GLU A 64 -16.09 -56.60 -33.03
CA GLU A 64 -16.16 -55.32 -32.29
C GLU A 64 -15.88 -55.54 -30.79
N GLU A 65 -16.32 -56.65 -30.21
CA GLU A 65 -16.09 -56.97 -28.79
C GLU A 65 -14.61 -57.19 -28.48
N MET A 66 -13.89 -57.92 -29.35
CA MET A 66 -12.44 -58.12 -29.23
C MET A 66 -11.69 -56.79 -29.31
N CYS A 67 -12.06 -55.96 -30.28
CA CYS A 67 -11.49 -54.62 -30.44
C CYS A 67 -11.74 -53.77 -29.20
N LEU A 68 -12.96 -53.77 -28.64
CA LEU A 68 -13.31 -53.04 -27.41
C LEU A 68 -12.51 -53.53 -26.20
N LEU A 69 -12.34 -54.84 -26.02
CA LEU A 69 -11.52 -55.40 -24.93
C LEU A 69 -10.05 -55.00 -25.06
N ALA A 70 -9.52 -54.98 -26.28
CA ALA A 70 -8.14 -54.58 -26.53
C ALA A 70 -7.91 -53.10 -26.26
N VAL A 71 -8.73 -52.21 -26.85
CA VAL A 71 -8.53 -50.75 -26.71
C VAL A 71 -8.77 -50.27 -25.29
N ARG A 72 -9.59 -50.96 -24.49
CA ARG A 72 -9.75 -50.71 -23.04
C ARG A 72 -8.50 -51.02 -22.23
N GLN A 73 -7.62 -51.91 -22.70
CA GLN A 73 -6.35 -52.15 -22.03
C GLN A 73 -5.29 -51.14 -22.45
N ASP A 74 -5.24 -50.81 -23.74
CA ASP A 74 -4.32 -49.82 -24.31
C ASP A 74 -4.94 -49.21 -25.57
N GLY A 75 -5.32 -47.93 -25.51
CA GLY A 75 -5.97 -47.24 -26.62
C GLY A 75 -5.12 -47.17 -27.90
N THR A 76 -3.79 -47.32 -27.82
CA THR A 76 -2.92 -47.26 -29.01
C THR A 76 -3.02 -48.50 -29.90
N ILE A 77 -3.56 -49.62 -29.37
CA ILE A 77 -3.76 -50.84 -30.17
C ILE A 77 -4.75 -50.65 -31.33
N ILE A 78 -5.52 -49.56 -31.32
CA ILE A 78 -6.41 -49.19 -32.43
C ILE A 78 -5.68 -49.07 -33.77
N GLU A 79 -4.36 -48.86 -33.78
CA GLU A 79 -3.52 -48.96 -34.98
C GLU A 79 -3.76 -50.26 -35.77
N PHE A 80 -3.93 -51.39 -35.06
CA PHE A 80 -4.11 -52.73 -35.64
C PHE A 80 -5.57 -53.16 -35.83
N VAL A 81 -6.53 -52.31 -35.43
CA VAL A 81 -7.97 -52.57 -35.64
C VAL A 81 -8.31 -52.38 -37.11
N LYS A 82 -8.87 -53.41 -37.75
CA LYS A 82 -9.24 -53.39 -39.17
C LYS A 82 -10.48 -52.53 -39.43
N ASP A 83 -11.55 -52.75 -38.65
CA ASP A 83 -12.79 -51.98 -38.73
C ASP A 83 -12.94 -51.05 -37.52
N LYS A 84 -12.79 -49.75 -37.76
CA LYS A 84 -12.71 -48.71 -36.73
C LYS A 84 -14.07 -48.05 -36.54
N THR A 85 -15.00 -48.75 -35.88
CA THR A 85 -16.31 -48.18 -35.55
C THR A 85 -16.17 -46.98 -34.60
N ASP A 86 -17.13 -46.05 -34.61
CA ASP A 86 -17.12 -44.87 -33.73
C ASP A 86 -17.02 -45.26 -32.25
N ARG A 87 -17.64 -46.39 -31.86
CA ARG A 87 -17.63 -46.91 -30.50
C ARG A 87 -16.24 -47.38 -30.08
N VAL A 88 -15.54 -48.13 -30.94
CA VAL A 88 -14.16 -48.57 -30.70
C VAL A 88 -13.21 -47.38 -30.68
N CYS A 89 -13.37 -46.43 -31.61
CA CYS A 89 -12.58 -45.20 -31.67
C CYS A 89 -12.73 -44.35 -30.41
N MET A 90 -13.97 -44.13 -29.95
CA MET A 90 -14.25 -43.39 -28.72
C MET A 90 -13.63 -44.08 -27.51
N GLU A 91 -13.76 -45.40 -27.39
CA GLU A 91 -13.21 -46.14 -26.26
C GLU A 91 -11.67 -46.12 -26.25
N ALA A 92 -11.04 -46.19 -27.43
CA ALA A 92 -9.58 -46.04 -27.57
C ALA A 92 -9.12 -44.63 -27.16
N VAL A 93 -9.82 -43.59 -27.61
CA VAL A 93 -9.50 -42.21 -27.27
C VAL A 93 -9.64 -41.97 -25.77
N LYS A 94 -10.70 -42.47 -25.11
CA LYS A 94 -10.86 -42.37 -23.64
C LYS A 94 -9.66 -42.88 -22.85
N GLN A 95 -8.98 -43.90 -23.37
CA GLN A 95 -7.76 -44.42 -22.74
C GLN A 95 -6.53 -43.56 -23.03
N THR A 96 -6.41 -43.02 -24.26
CA THR A 96 -5.36 -42.06 -24.57
C THR A 96 -5.69 -41.21 -25.81
N TYR A 97 -5.57 -39.89 -25.69
CA TYR A 97 -5.69 -38.98 -26.83
C TYR A 97 -4.75 -39.32 -28.00
N LYS A 98 -3.61 -40.01 -27.75
CA LYS A 98 -2.66 -40.42 -28.79
C LYS A 98 -3.25 -41.45 -29.77
N ALA A 99 -4.29 -42.17 -29.36
CA ALA A 99 -5.02 -43.09 -30.23
C ALA A 99 -5.56 -42.40 -31.48
N LEU A 100 -5.85 -41.10 -31.39
CA LEU A 100 -6.36 -40.28 -32.49
C LEU A 100 -5.44 -40.25 -33.71
N LYS A 101 -4.12 -40.40 -33.51
CA LYS A 101 -3.13 -40.53 -34.59
C LYS A 101 -3.48 -41.65 -35.59
N TYR A 102 -4.17 -42.69 -35.12
CA TYR A 102 -4.48 -43.89 -35.89
C TYR A 102 -5.94 -43.96 -36.35
N ILE A 103 -6.76 -42.94 -36.03
CA ILE A 103 -8.18 -42.89 -36.39
C ILE A 103 -8.34 -42.02 -37.64
N THR A 104 -8.86 -42.62 -38.71
CA THR A 104 -9.09 -41.94 -40.00
C THR A 104 -10.45 -41.25 -40.06
N ASN A 105 -11.51 -41.86 -39.52
CA ASN A 105 -12.84 -41.27 -39.45
C ASN A 105 -13.02 -40.52 -38.12
N GLN A 106 -12.68 -39.23 -38.13
CA GLN A 106 -12.69 -38.40 -36.93
C GLN A 106 -14.03 -37.65 -36.81
N THR A 107 -14.91 -38.12 -35.93
CA THR A 107 -16.11 -37.34 -35.56
C THR A 107 -15.75 -36.25 -34.56
N GLU A 108 -16.53 -35.16 -34.53
CA GLU A 108 -16.30 -34.04 -33.61
C GLU A 108 -16.29 -34.51 -32.14
N ALA A 109 -17.18 -35.44 -31.77
CA ALA A 109 -17.23 -36.00 -30.42
C ALA A 109 -15.95 -36.75 -30.02
N ILE A 110 -15.37 -37.55 -30.94
CA ILE A 110 -14.10 -38.26 -30.70
C ILE A 110 -12.95 -37.24 -30.54
N CYS A 111 -12.94 -36.19 -31.36
CA CYS A 111 -11.93 -35.14 -31.28
C CYS A 111 -12.01 -34.36 -29.96
N ILE A 112 -13.22 -33.98 -29.55
CA ILE A 112 -13.51 -33.30 -28.29
C ILE A 112 -13.03 -34.15 -27.10
N GLU A 113 -13.34 -35.46 -27.10
CA GLU A 113 -12.89 -36.35 -26.03
C GLU A 113 -11.36 -36.45 -25.96
N ALA A 114 -10.67 -36.39 -27.10
CA ALA A 114 -9.22 -36.40 -27.15
C ALA A 114 -8.62 -35.09 -26.60
N VAL A 115 -9.14 -33.92 -27.00
CA VAL A 115 -8.61 -32.62 -26.54
C VAL A 115 -8.89 -32.36 -25.06
N LYS A 116 -9.99 -32.90 -24.51
CA LYS A 116 -10.30 -32.89 -23.07
C LYS A 116 -9.21 -33.50 -22.21
N GLN A 117 -8.60 -34.57 -22.70
CA GLN A 117 -7.47 -35.20 -22.01
C GLN A 117 -6.18 -34.40 -22.18
N ASN A 118 -5.95 -33.88 -23.39
CA ASN A 118 -4.78 -33.07 -23.70
C ASN A 118 -4.97 -32.26 -24.98
N TYR A 119 -4.81 -30.94 -24.92
CA TYR A 119 -4.92 -30.06 -26.09
C TYR A 119 -3.99 -30.48 -27.25
N ARG A 120 -2.87 -31.17 -26.97
CA ARG A 120 -1.95 -31.68 -28.01
C ARG A 120 -2.58 -32.73 -28.92
N ALA A 121 -3.80 -33.20 -28.64
CA ALA A 121 -4.58 -33.96 -29.61
C ALA A 121 -4.79 -33.18 -30.93
N LEU A 122 -4.75 -31.84 -30.90
CA LEU A 122 -4.84 -30.98 -32.09
C LEU A 122 -3.81 -31.31 -33.18
N TYR A 123 -2.63 -31.86 -32.82
CA TYR A 123 -1.64 -32.31 -33.81
C TYR A 123 -2.13 -33.47 -34.69
N TYR A 124 -3.13 -34.21 -34.23
CA TYR A 124 -3.70 -35.37 -34.93
C TYR A 124 -5.08 -35.12 -35.53
N ILE A 125 -5.66 -33.94 -35.30
CA ILE A 125 -7.01 -33.58 -35.78
C ILE A 125 -6.91 -32.96 -37.17
N ASN A 126 -7.61 -33.56 -38.13
CA ASN A 126 -7.63 -33.10 -39.51
C ASN A 126 -8.45 -31.82 -39.66
N ASP A 127 -9.70 -31.84 -39.19
CA ASP A 127 -10.64 -30.71 -39.25
C ASP A 127 -10.90 -30.18 -37.84
N LYS A 128 -10.50 -28.93 -37.60
CA LYS A 128 -10.51 -28.30 -36.27
C LYS A 128 -11.68 -27.33 -36.18
N THR A 129 -12.86 -27.89 -35.91
CA THR A 129 -14.07 -27.10 -35.73
C THR A 129 -13.94 -26.13 -34.55
N GLU A 130 -14.77 -25.09 -34.53
CA GLU A 130 -14.85 -24.12 -33.43
C GLU A 130 -14.98 -24.79 -32.05
N ASN A 131 -15.86 -25.78 -31.91
CA ASN A 131 -16.06 -26.50 -30.65
C ASN A 131 -14.81 -27.25 -30.17
N ILE A 132 -14.07 -27.87 -31.11
CA ILE A 132 -12.82 -28.58 -30.81
C ILE A 132 -11.76 -27.58 -30.31
N LEU A 133 -11.64 -26.43 -30.97
CA LEU A 133 -10.69 -25.38 -30.59
C LEU A 133 -11.02 -24.81 -29.22
N ILE A 134 -12.29 -24.46 -28.97
CA ILE A 134 -12.76 -23.96 -27.66
C ILE A 134 -12.43 -24.97 -26.55
N GLU A 135 -12.74 -26.25 -26.75
CA GLU A 135 -12.46 -27.27 -25.74
C GLU A 135 -10.95 -27.46 -25.53
N ALA A 136 -10.14 -27.37 -26.59
CA ALA A 136 -8.69 -27.41 -26.48
C ALA A 136 -8.13 -26.22 -25.68
N ILE A 137 -8.66 -25.01 -25.89
CA ILE A 137 -8.29 -23.81 -25.13
C ILE A 137 -8.66 -23.98 -23.64
N ARG A 138 -9.87 -24.48 -23.36
CA ARG A 138 -10.35 -24.74 -22.00
C ARG A 138 -9.48 -25.76 -21.26
N SER A 139 -9.05 -26.79 -21.98
CA SER A 139 -8.24 -27.90 -21.45
C SER A 139 -6.74 -27.57 -21.34
N ALA A 140 -6.27 -26.50 -22.00
CA ALA A 140 -4.89 -26.07 -21.94
C ALA A 140 -4.55 -25.35 -20.63
N SER A 141 -3.29 -25.44 -20.17
CA SER A 141 -2.84 -24.55 -19.10
C SER A 141 -2.74 -23.11 -19.61
N THR A 142 -2.73 -22.12 -18.71
CA THR A 142 -2.57 -20.70 -19.10
C THR A 142 -1.30 -20.43 -19.90
N HIS A 143 -0.24 -21.21 -19.71
CA HIS A 143 1.04 -21.09 -20.42
C HIS A 143 1.02 -21.76 -21.80
N ASP A 144 0.08 -22.69 -22.02
CA ASP A 144 -0.06 -23.45 -23.26
C ASP A 144 -1.05 -22.81 -24.24
N VAL A 145 -1.84 -21.81 -23.82
CA VAL A 145 -2.85 -21.15 -24.67
C VAL A 145 -2.22 -20.59 -25.96
N MET A 146 -0.99 -20.06 -25.88
CA MET A 146 -0.25 -19.61 -27.06
C MET A 146 0.15 -20.74 -28.01
N GLU A 147 0.34 -21.97 -27.52
CA GLU A 147 0.56 -23.12 -28.38
C GLU A 147 -0.75 -23.51 -29.09
N VAL A 148 -1.88 -23.50 -28.37
CA VAL A 148 -3.21 -23.74 -28.94
C VAL A 148 -3.55 -22.70 -30.01
N PHE A 149 -3.24 -21.42 -29.77
CA PHE A 149 -3.50 -20.33 -30.71
C PHE A 149 -2.90 -20.57 -32.10
N ARG A 150 -1.74 -21.25 -32.19
CA ARG A 150 -1.08 -21.58 -33.47
C ARG A 150 -1.88 -22.54 -34.36
N PHE A 151 -2.84 -23.27 -33.79
CA PHE A 151 -3.73 -24.16 -34.52
C PHE A 151 -5.03 -23.49 -34.99
N VAL A 152 -5.27 -22.24 -34.58
CA VAL A 152 -6.49 -21.50 -34.93
C VAL A 152 -6.33 -20.90 -36.32
N GLU A 153 -6.95 -21.54 -37.32
CA GLU A 153 -6.96 -21.06 -38.71
C GLU A 153 -8.10 -20.04 -38.93
N GLU A 154 -9.29 -20.37 -38.43
CA GLU A 154 -10.49 -19.52 -38.46
C GLU A 154 -10.67 -18.82 -37.10
N GLN A 155 -10.57 -17.48 -37.11
CA GLN A 155 -10.66 -16.64 -35.92
C GLN A 155 -12.10 -16.14 -35.74
N THR A 156 -13.00 -17.01 -35.29
CA THR A 156 -14.35 -16.59 -34.90
C THR A 156 -14.31 -15.75 -33.61
N GLU A 157 -15.35 -14.96 -33.37
CA GLU A 157 -15.43 -14.14 -32.16
C GLU A 157 -15.38 -15.00 -30.89
N GLU A 158 -16.07 -16.14 -30.88
CA GLU A 158 -16.12 -17.05 -29.72
C GLU A 158 -14.75 -17.67 -29.39
N VAL A 159 -14.02 -18.14 -30.41
CA VAL A 159 -12.65 -18.65 -30.22
C VAL A 159 -11.71 -17.56 -29.71
N CYS A 160 -11.79 -16.35 -30.26
CA CYS A 160 -10.95 -15.23 -29.83
C CYS A 160 -11.23 -14.82 -28.38
N LEU A 161 -12.50 -14.79 -27.98
CA LEU A 161 -12.89 -14.49 -26.60
C LEU A 161 -12.40 -15.55 -25.62
N GLU A 162 -12.57 -16.83 -25.95
CA GLU A 162 -12.08 -17.93 -25.10
C GLU A 162 -10.53 -17.90 -24.97
N LEU A 163 -9.82 -17.59 -26.06
CA LEU A 163 -8.37 -17.37 -26.02
C LEU A 163 -7.98 -16.25 -25.05
N ILE A 164 -8.60 -15.08 -25.18
CA ILE A 164 -8.35 -13.93 -24.31
C ILE A 164 -8.68 -14.28 -22.86
N GLU A 165 -9.80 -14.94 -22.60
CA GLU A 165 -10.22 -15.35 -21.25
C GLU A 165 -9.21 -16.30 -20.59
N ARG A 166 -8.62 -17.23 -21.36
CA ARG A 166 -7.72 -18.26 -20.83
C ARG A 166 -6.24 -17.88 -20.84
N ALA A 167 -5.83 -16.92 -21.66
CA ALA A 167 -4.43 -16.47 -21.79
C ALA A 167 -3.84 -15.91 -20.49
N SER A 168 -2.51 -15.87 -20.37
CA SER A 168 -1.89 -15.09 -19.29
C SER A 168 -2.00 -13.59 -19.58
N LYS A 169 -1.88 -12.73 -18.56
CA LYS A 169 -1.95 -11.26 -18.73
C LYS A 169 -0.95 -10.75 -19.78
N ASN A 170 0.23 -11.34 -19.85
CA ASN A 170 1.28 -10.92 -20.79
C ASN A 170 1.02 -11.36 -22.23
N ASP A 171 0.23 -12.41 -22.45
CA ASP A 171 -0.02 -12.98 -23.77
C ASP A 171 -1.20 -12.33 -24.49
N VAL A 172 -2.13 -11.69 -23.74
CA VAL A 172 -3.33 -11.03 -24.31
C VAL A 172 -2.96 -10.03 -25.39
N ALA A 173 -1.92 -9.24 -25.17
CA ALA A 173 -1.43 -8.27 -26.13
C ALA A 173 -0.94 -8.92 -27.44
N GLU A 174 -0.24 -10.06 -27.35
CA GLU A 174 0.24 -10.79 -28.52
C GLU A 174 -0.90 -11.44 -29.29
N ILE A 175 -1.86 -12.05 -28.58
CA ILE A 175 -3.08 -12.61 -29.20
C ILE A 175 -3.86 -11.51 -29.92
N LEU A 176 -4.13 -10.39 -29.24
CA LEU A 176 -4.92 -9.30 -29.81
C LEU A 176 -4.28 -8.72 -31.09
N LYS A 177 -2.95 -8.59 -31.10
CA LYS A 177 -2.18 -8.13 -32.25
C LYS A 177 -2.38 -9.03 -33.49
N ASP A 178 -2.47 -10.33 -33.29
CA ASP A 178 -2.56 -11.33 -34.36
C ASP A 178 -4.00 -11.68 -34.76
N ILE A 179 -5.01 -11.14 -34.05
CA ILE A 179 -6.42 -11.20 -34.46
C ILE A 179 -6.63 -10.32 -35.72
N LYS A 180 -7.17 -10.94 -36.78
CA LYS A 180 -7.45 -10.29 -38.08
C LYS A 180 -8.56 -9.27 -37.94
N GLU A 181 -9.72 -9.70 -37.45
CA GLU A 181 -10.92 -8.87 -37.27
C GLU A 181 -11.15 -8.63 -35.77
N GLN A 182 -10.91 -7.39 -35.33
CA GLN A 182 -11.07 -7.00 -33.93
C GLN A 182 -12.46 -6.41 -33.72
N THR A 183 -13.37 -7.19 -33.13
CA THR A 183 -14.68 -6.66 -32.71
C THR A 183 -14.54 -5.82 -31.44
N PRO A 184 -15.47 -4.87 -31.18
CA PRO A 184 -15.48 -4.14 -29.92
C PRO A 184 -15.50 -5.05 -28.69
N THR A 185 -16.19 -6.20 -28.75
CA THR A 185 -16.24 -7.19 -27.67
C THR A 185 -14.87 -7.78 -27.37
N ILE A 186 -14.15 -8.22 -28.42
CA ILE A 186 -12.79 -8.77 -28.31
C ILE A 186 -11.85 -7.73 -27.69
N CYS A 187 -11.88 -6.49 -28.20
CA CYS A 187 -11.04 -5.42 -27.68
C CYS A 187 -11.35 -5.10 -26.21
N LEU A 188 -12.64 -5.03 -25.84
CA LEU A 188 -13.05 -4.77 -24.46
C LEU A 188 -12.56 -5.84 -23.49
N GLU A 189 -12.74 -7.12 -23.82
CA GLU A 189 -12.28 -8.21 -22.95
C GLU A 189 -10.75 -8.27 -22.86
N ALA A 190 -10.04 -7.95 -23.95
CA ALA A 190 -8.59 -7.85 -23.93
C ALA A 190 -8.09 -6.75 -22.98
N VAL A 191 -8.62 -5.53 -23.09
CA VAL A 191 -8.16 -4.40 -22.27
C VAL A 191 -8.59 -4.49 -20.81
N LYS A 192 -9.71 -5.15 -20.51
CA LYS A 192 -10.10 -5.48 -19.12
C LYS A 192 -9.10 -6.39 -18.43
N LYS A 193 -8.45 -7.27 -19.20
CA LYS A 193 -7.47 -8.22 -18.70
C LYS A 193 -6.07 -7.63 -18.62
N ASP A 194 -5.69 -6.85 -19.63
CA ASP A 194 -4.46 -6.07 -19.66
C ASP A 194 -4.67 -4.74 -20.38
N GLY A 195 -4.74 -3.64 -19.63
CA GLY A 195 -4.97 -2.31 -20.17
C GLY A 195 -3.89 -1.89 -21.19
N LYS A 196 -2.67 -2.43 -21.08
CA LYS A 196 -1.60 -2.17 -22.06
C LYS A 196 -1.87 -2.78 -23.43
N SER A 197 -2.79 -3.75 -23.52
CA SER A 197 -3.24 -4.31 -24.80
C SER A 197 -3.95 -3.27 -25.67
N LEU A 198 -4.36 -2.11 -25.12
CA LEU A 198 -4.88 -0.98 -25.90
C LEU A 198 -3.93 -0.57 -27.04
N ALA A 199 -2.61 -0.71 -26.86
CA ALA A 199 -1.61 -0.42 -27.90
C ALA A 199 -1.77 -1.26 -29.19
N TYR A 200 -2.54 -2.36 -29.14
CA TYR A 200 -2.78 -3.27 -30.26
C TYR A 200 -4.24 -3.23 -30.76
N VAL A 201 -5.08 -2.34 -30.21
CA VAL A 201 -6.44 -2.10 -30.70
C VAL A 201 -6.37 -1.24 -31.96
N LYS A 202 -6.92 -1.74 -33.07
CA LYS A 202 -6.90 -1.06 -34.39
C LYS A 202 -7.88 0.10 -34.48
N GLU A 203 -9.06 -0.06 -33.88
CA GLU A 203 -10.12 0.96 -33.87
C GLU A 203 -10.53 1.25 -32.43
N GLN A 204 -10.09 2.40 -31.91
CA GLN A 204 -10.37 2.82 -30.55
C GLN A 204 -11.72 3.54 -30.45
N ASN A 205 -12.37 3.41 -29.29
CA ASN A 205 -13.51 4.23 -28.89
C ASN A 205 -13.43 4.52 -27.38
N ASP A 206 -14.20 5.50 -26.93
CA ASP A 206 -14.17 5.96 -25.54
C ASP A 206 -14.38 4.83 -24.52
N SER A 207 -15.25 3.86 -24.81
CA SER A 207 -15.52 2.74 -23.91
C SER A 207 -14.32 1.81 -23.76
N ILE A 208 -13.63 1.49 -24.86
CA ILE A 208 -12.44 0.63 -24.84
C ILE A 208 -11.29 1.37 -24.12
N CYS A 209 -11.06 2.63 -24.48
CA CYS A 209 -10.00 3.44 -23.89
C CYS A 209 -10.21 3.66 -22.38
N LEU A 210 -11.44 3.96 -21.97
CA LEU A 210 -11.78 4.13 -20.56
C LEU A 210 -11.58 2.83 -19.77
N GLU A 211 -11.99 1.68 -20.32
CA GLU A 211 -11.83 0.40 -19.64
C GLU A 211 -10.35 -0.02 -19.53
N ALA A 212 -9.56 0.24 -20.57
CA ALA A 212 -8.11 0.04 -20.54
C ALA A 212 -7.43 0.88 -19.45
N VAL A 213 -7.81 2.17 -19.35
CA VAL A 213 -7.26 3.08 -18.34
C VAL A 213 -7.73 2.70 -16.94
N LYS A 214 -8.99 2.25 -16.76
CA LYS A 214 -9.49 1.72 -15.48
C LYS A 214 -8.68 0.51 -14.99
N GLU A 215 -8.29 -0.39 -15.89
CA GLU A 215 -7.41 -1.51 -15.55
C GLU A 215 -6.02 -1.00 -15.16
N ASN A 216 -5.46 -0.09 -15.95
CA ASN A 216 -4.11 0.42 -15.74
C ASN A 216 -3.90 1.80 -16.36
N TYR A 217 -3.72 2.84 -15.53
CA TYR A 217 -3.45 4.20 -15.98
C TYR A 217 -2.30 4.33 -17.00
N SER A 218 -1.33 3.41 -17.01
CA SER A 218 -0.22 3.41 -17.97
C SER A 218 -0.64 3.10 -19.40
N ALA A 219 -1.92 2.77 -19.63
CA ALA A 219 -2.54 2.70 -20.96
C ALA A 219 -2.86 4.09 -21.55
N LEU A 220 -2.94 5.14 -20.72
CA LEU A 220 -3.26 6.51 -21.17
C LEU A 220 -2.42 7.02 -22.36
N PRO A 221 -1.10 6.76 -22.44
CA PRO A 221 -0.29 7.16 -23.60
C PRO A 221 -0.70 6.46 -24.92
N CYS A 222 -1.41 5.34 -24.85
CA CYS A 222 -1.89 4.58 -26.01
C CYS A 222 -3.27 5.05 -26.49
N VAL A 223 -3.94 5.94 -25.74
CA VAL A 223 -5.24 6.51 -26.10
C VAL A 223 -5.00 7.58 -27.17
N GLU A 224 -5.57 7.39 -28.36
CA GLU A 224 -5.43 8.33 -29.48
C GLU A 224 -6.14 9.66 -29.18
N GLU A 225 -7.40 9.59 -28.77
CA GLU A 225 -8.23 10.75 -28.43
C GLU A 225 -8.52 10.76 -26.92
N GLN A 226 -7.75 11.56 -26.18
CA GLN A 226 -7.85 11.65 -24.73
C GLN A 226 -9.02 12.56 -24.32
N THR A 227 -10.14 11.97 -23.91
CA THR A 227 -11.26 12.71 -23.32
C THR A 227 -10.94 13.13 -21.88
N GLU A 228 -11.62 14.18 -21.39
CA GLU A 228 -11.45 14.63 -19.99
C GLU A 228 -11.78 13.51 -18.99
N GLU A 229 -12.79 12.68 -19.28
CA GLU A 229 -13.18 11.55 -18.43
C GLU A 229 -12.06 10.50 -18.32
N ILE A 230 -11.47 10.10 -19.45
CA ILE A 230 -10.36 9.14 -19.49
C ILE A 230 -9.14 9.68 -18.74
N CYS A 231 -8.81 10.96 -18.95
CA CYS A 231 -7.70 11.60 -18.24
C CYS A 231 -7.92 11.66 -16.73
N ILE A 232 -9.14 12.02 -16.30
CA ILE A 232 -9.53 12.06 -14.89
C ILE A 232 -9.41 10.67 -14.26
N GLU A 233 -9.85 9.63 -14.95
CA GLU A 233 -9.74 8.25 -14.45
C GLU A 233 -8.27 7.84 -14.25
N ALA A 234 -7.39 8.19 -15.18
CA ALA A 234 -5.96 7.92 -15.06
C ALA A 234 -5.31 8.65 -13.86
N VAL A 235 -5.60 9.95 -13.67
CA VAL A 235 -5.00 10.74 -12.58
C VAL A 235 -5.52 10.33 -11.20
N LYS A 236 -6.74 9.79 -11.10
CA LYS A 236 -7.27 9.21 -9.87
C LYS A 236 -6.49 7.97 -9.41
N GLN A 237 -5.96 7.20 -10.35
CA GLN A 237 -5.13 6.03 -10.03
C GLN A 237 -3.69 6.43 -9.71
N ASN A 238 -3.11 7.36 -10.46
CA ASN A 238 -1.71 7.76 -10.32
C ASN A 238 -1.46 9.23 -10.71
N ASP A 239 -0.75 9.98 -9.87
CA ASP A 239 -0.45 11.40 -10.08
C ASP A 239 0.59 11.62 -11.18
N PHE A 240 1.46 10.63 -11.40
CA PHE A 240 2.34 10.60 -12.58
C PHE A 240 1.55 10.50 -13.89
N ALA A 241 0.27 10.09 -13.87
CA ALA A 241 -0.54 10.03 -15.08
C ALA A 241 -0.74 11.41 -15.72
N LEU A 242 -0.71 12.49 -14.93
CA LEU A 242 -0.85 13.87 -15.44
C LEU A 242 0.24 14.22 -16.46
N TYR A 243 1.41 13.59 -16.35
CA TYR A 243 2.50 13.75 -17.31
C TYR A 243 2.14 13.25 -18.72
N TYR A 244 1.26 12.26 -18.82
CA TYR A 244 0.82 11.66 -20.09
C TYR A 244 -0.46 12.28 -20.66
N VAL A 245 -1.01 13.30 -19.99
CA VAL A 245 -2.19 14.04 -20.48
C VAL A 245 -1.74 15.06 -21.51
N ASN A 246 -2.23 14.93 -22.74
CA ASN A 246 -1.91 15.83 -23.86
C ASN A 246 -2.48 17.23 -23.62
N GLU A 247 -3.77 17.32 -23.33
CA GLU A 247 -4.48 18.57 -23.07
C GLU A 247 -4.92 18.66 -21.61
N GLN A 248 -4.12 19.36 -20.81
CA GLN A 248 -4.37 19.54 -19.37
C GLN A 248 -5.43 20.63 -19.14
N THR A 249 -6.67 20.21 -18.83
CA THR A 249 -7.71 21.12 -18.34
C THR A 249 -7.50 21.42 -16.85
N GLU A 250 -8.03 22.56 -16.38
CA GLU A 250 -7.94 22.93 -14.97
C GLU A 250 -8.57 21.86 -14.06
N LYS A 251 -9.66 21.23 -14.50
CA LYS A 251 -10.33 20.15 -13.76
C LYS A 251 -9.45 18.90 -13.63
N ILE A 252 -8.76 18.48 -14.70
CA ILE A 252 -7.79 17.37 -14.64
C ILE A 252 -6.66 17.70 -13.67
N CYS A 253 -6.09 18.91 -13.76
CA CYS A 253 -5.01 19.35 -12.88
C CYS A 253 -5.45 19.40 -11.40
N ILE A 254 -6.62 19.95 -11.11
CA ILE A 254 -7.19 20.01 -9.76
C ILE A 254 -7.38 18.61 -9.19
N GLU A 255 -7.95 17.68 -9.97
CA GLU A 255 -8.13 16.29 -9.52
C GLU A 255 -6.78 15.63 -9.20
N ALA A 256 -5.77 15.85 -10.05
CA ALA A 256 -4.43 15.30 -9.83
C ALA A 256 -3.77 15.84 -8.56
N VAL A 257 -3.82 17.16 -8.32
CA VAL A 257 -3.19 17.77 -7.12
C VAL A 257 -3.94 17.47 -5.83
N ARG A 258 -5.26 17.23 -5.89
CA ARG A 258 -6.06 16.75 -4.76
C ARG A 258 -5.63 15.37 -4.29
N ARG A 259 -5.27 14.49 -5.23
CA ARG A 259 -4.77 13.15 -4.91
C ARG A 259 -3.36 13.20 -4.33
N SER A 260 -2.47 13.97 -4.96
CA SER A 260 -1.07 14.11 -4.54
C SER A 260 -0.57 15.49 -4.90
N TYR A 261 -0.16 16.27 -3.91
CA TYR A 261 0.41 17.59 -4.11
C TYR A 261 1.66 17.58 -5.03
N MET A 262 2.35 16.43 -5.16
CA MET A 262 3.49 16.27 -6.06
C MET A 262 3.10 16.35 -7.53
N ALA A 263 1.82 16.13 -7.88
CA ALA A 263 1.32 16.28 -9.24
C ALA A 263 1.55 17.68 -9.80
N LEU A 264 1.64 18.70 -8.92
CA LEU A 264 1.86 20.10 -9.32
C LEU A 264 3.13 20.27 -10.19
N GLN A 265 4.13 19.40 -10.01
CA GLN A 265 5.35 19.42 -10.82
C GLN A 265 5.11 19.09 -12.31
N TYR A 266 4.02 18.38 -12.63
CA TYR A 266 3.62 17.99 -13.99
C TYR A 266 2.60 18.94 -14.62
N VAL A 267 2.15 19.97 -13.89
CA VAL A 267 1.22 20.97 -14.41
C VAL A 267 1.95 21.93 -15.34
N ASN A 268 1.56 21.92 -16.62
CA ASN A 268 2.14 22.77 -17.65
C ASN A 268 1.82 24.24 -17.40
N LYS A 269 0.53 24.56 -17.23
CA LYS A 269 0.00 25.90 -16.95
C LYS A 269 -0.60 25.93 -15.55
N GLN A 270 0.11 26.52 -14.60
CA GLN A 270 -0.34 26.67 -13.22
C GLN A 270 -1.25 27.91 -13.11
N THR A 271 -2.50 27.70 -12.70
CA THR A 271 -3.39 28.78 -12.25
C THR A 271 -3.26 28.95 -10.74
N GLU A 272 -3.69 30.10 -10.22
CA GLU A 272 -3.69 30.35 -8.77
C GLU A 272 -4.54 29.31 -8.03
N GLU A 273 -5.69 28.91 -8.58
CA GLU A 273 -6.55 27.88 -7.97
C GLU A 273 -5.86 26.51 -7.93
N ILE A 274 -5.20 26.07 -9.00
CA ILE A 274 -4.43 24.80 -8.99
C ILE A 274 -3.32 24.85 -7.92
N CYS A 275 -2.61 25.98 -7.82
CA CYS A 275 -1.54 26.14 -6.83
C CYS A 275 -2.09 26.17 -5.40
N LEU A 276 -3.18 26.90 -5.15
CA LEU A 276 -3.82 26.94 -3.83
C LEU A 276 -4.35 25.56 -3.44
N GLU A 277 -4.96 24.82 -4.37
CA GLU A 277 -5.46 23.48 -4.08
C GLU A 277 -4.33 22.51 -3.72
N ALA A 278 -3.20 22.57 -4.45
CA ALA A 278 -2.01 21.79 -4.12
C ALA A 278 -1.42 22.17 -2.75
N VAL A 279 -1.39 23.47 -2.42
CA VAL A 279 -0.86 23.98 -1.14
C VAL A 279 -1.78 23.62 0.02
N ARG A 280 -3.11 23.69 -0.15
CA ARG A 280 -4.10 23.24 0.84
C ARG A 280 -3.97 21.75 1.14
N ASN A 281 -3.61 20.94 0.14
CA ASN A 281 -3.32 19.51 0.34
C ASN A 281 -2.06 19.29 1.17
N ASP A 282 -0.95 19.97 0.82
CA ASP A 282 0.30 19.97 1.59
C ASP A 282 1.13 21.21 1.27
N GLY A 283 1.46 22.01 2.28
CA GLY A 283 2.27 23.23 2.13
C GLY A 283 3.63 23.02 1.45
N ARG A 284 4.21 21.81 1.47
CA ARG A 284 5.47 21.49 0.77
C ARG A 284 5.35 21.57 -0.76
N SER A 285 4.15 21.57 -1.32
CA SER A 285 3.92 21.80 -2.75
C SER A 285 4.39 23.18 -3.23
N LEU A 286 4.57 24.14 -2.30
CA LEU A 286 5.12 25.46 -2.60
C LEU A 286 6.46 25.39 -3.38
N GLN A 287 7.24 24.31 -3.16
CA GLN A 287 8.50 24.07 -3.90
C GLN A 287 8.30 23.93 -5.42
N TYR A 288 7.11 23.51 -5.88
CA TYR A 288 6.75 23.33 -7.29
C TYR A 288 5.96 24.51 -7.87
N VAL A 289 5.61 25.51 -7.06
CA VAL A 289 4.88 26.71 -7.51
C VAL A 289 5.82 27.63 -8.31
N LYS A 290 5.51 27.84 -9.58
CA LYS A 290 6.28 28.69 -10.50
C LYS A 290 6.14 30.16 -10.12
N GLU A 291 4.90 30.65 -10.04
CA GLU A 291 4.56 32.01 -9.64
C GLU A 291 3.90 32.01 -8.26
N GLN A 292 4.60 32.55 -7.26
CA GLN A 292 4.14 32.56 -5.87
C GLN A 292 3.44 33.89 -5.55
N THR A 293 2.15 33.84 -5.18
CA THR A 293 1.43 34.97 -4.58
C THR A 293 1.61 34.98 -3.06
N GLU A 294 1.37 36.12 -2.42
CA GLU A 294 1.45 36.22 -0.97
C GLU A 294 0.45 35.28 -0.28
N ASP A 295 -0.76 35.15 -0.83
CA ASP A 295 -1.80 34.24 -0.32
C ASP A 295 -1.37 32.77 -0.40
N ILE A 296 -0.78 32.33 -1.53
CA ILE A 296 -0.24 30.97 -1.67
C ILE A 296 0.87 30.72 -0.63
N CYS A 297 1.79 31.68 -0.44
CA CYS A 297 2.85 31.54 0.55
C CYS A 297 2.32 31.48 1.98
N LEU A 298 1.37 32.35 2.33
CA LEU A 298 0.73 32.40 3.65
C LEU A 298 0.00 31.09 3.95
N GLU A 299 -0.77 30.57 3.00
CA GLU A 299 -1.46 29.28 3.13
C GLU A 299 -0.46 28.14 3.43
N ALA A 300 0.68 28.13 2.74
CA ALA A 300 1.70 27.10 2.89
C ALA A 300 2.42 27.16 4.25
N VAL A 301 2.84 28.34 4.69
CA VAL A 301 3.60 28.49 5.94
C VAL A 301 2.75 28.32 7.20
N ARG A 302 1.43 28.58 7.12
CA ARG A 302 0.48 28.33 8.22
C ARG A 302 0.37 26.86 8.58
N GLN A 303 0.50 25.96 7.60
CA GLN A 303 0.48 24.51 7.84
C GLN A 303 1.80 24.04 8.46
N ASN A 304 2.93 24.56 7.97
CA ASN A 304 4.25 24.20 8.45
C ASN A 304 5.24 25.34 8.19
N GLY A 305 5.68 26.02 9.25
CA GLY A 305 6.62 27.14 9.16
C GLY A 305 7.94 26.82 8.44
N LYS A 306 8.38 25.55 8.41
CA LYS A 306 9.60 25.13 7.70
C LYS A 306 9.49 25.22 6.18
N VAL A 307 8.28 25.34 5.65
CA VAL A 307 8.02 25.59 4.23
C VAL A 307 8.56 26.95 3.79
N LEU A 308 8.83 27.87 4.73
CA LEU A 308 9.46 29.16 4.46
C LEU A 308 10.75 29.06 3.62
N GLN A 309 11.47 27.94 3.70
CA GLN A 309 12.65 27.66 2.87
C GLN A 309 12.36 27.71 1.35
N TYR A 310 11.12 27.44 0.93
CA TYR A 310 10.67 27.45 -0.46
C TYR A 310 10.08 28.80 -0.91
N VAL A 311 9.92 29.77 -0.01
CA VAL A 311 9.38 31.11 -0.33
C VAL A 311 10.44 31.94 -1.06
N LYS A 312 10.17 32.28 -2.32
CA LYS A 312 11.06 33.07 -3.18
C LYS A 312 11.19 34.51 -2.67
N LYS A 313 10.05 35.15 -2.41
CA LYS A 313 9.94 36.53 -1.92
C LYS A 313 9.29 36.55 -0.53
N GLN A 314 10.11 36.79 0.49
CA GLN A 314 9.66 36.84 1.88
C GLN A 314 9.16 38.24 2.24
N THR A 315 7.95 38.33 2.79
CA THR A 315 7.42 39.53 3.46
C THR A 315 7.53 39.35 4.98
N GLU A 316 7.51 40.45 5.73
CA GLU A 316 7.52 40.39 7.20
C GLU A 316 6.34 39.56 7.73
N GLU A 317 5.17 39.66 7.11
CA GLU A 317 3.98 38.87 7.48
C GLU A 317 4.17 37.38 7.23
N ILE A 318 4.67 36.96 6.06
CA ILE A 318 4.96 35.53 5.77
C ILE A 318 5.94 34.95 6.80
N CYS A 319 6.99 35.70 7.14
CA CYS A 319 7.97 35.27 8.14
C CYS A 319 7.37 35.12 9.55
N ILE A 320 6.52 36.07 9.96
CA ILE A 320 5.82 36.05 11.25
C ILE A 320 4.84 34.87 11.30
N GLU A 321 4.06 34.65 10.24
CA GLU A 321 3.10 33.54 10.15
C GLU A 321 3.79 32.18 10.20
N ALA A 322 4.95 32.04 9.57
CA ALA A 322 5.76 30.81 9.68
C ALA A 322 6.16 30.49 11.13
N ILE A 323 6.39 31.51 11.96
CA ILE A 323 6.81 31.35 13.36
C ILE A 323 5.62 31.00 14.27
N ARG A 324 4.45 31.64 14.06
CA ARG A 324 3.26 31.52 14.94
C ARG A 324 2.78 30.07 15.17
N GLY A 325 3.02 29.17 14.23
CA GLY A 325 2.64 27.75 14.35
C GLY A 325 3.64 26.87 15.10
N SER A 326 4.78 27.40 15.54
CA SER A 326 5.88 26.62 16.13
C SER A 326 6.17 27.04 17.56
N PHE A 327 6.34 26.07 18.47
CA PHE A 327 6.57 26.34 19.90
C PHE A 327 7.91 25.80 20.42
N LYS A 328 8.54 24.87 19.69
CA LYS A 328 9.80 24.29 20.13
C LYS A 328 10.98 25.16 19.70
N ASP A 329 11.98 25.23 20.56
CA ASP A 329 13.14 26.10 20.36
C ASP A 329 13.93 25.75 19.09
N PHE A 330 14.14 24.46 18.82
CA PHE A 330 14.84 24.01 17.62
C PHE A 330 14.07 24.26 16.32
N GLU A 331 12.73 24.19 16.35
CA GLU A 331 11.87 24.42 15.17
C GLU A 331 11.88 25.90 14.78
N ILE A 332 11.65 26.79 15.76
CA ILE A 332 11.72 28.24 15.52
C ILE A 332 13.14 28.63 15.10
N LYS A 333 14.19 28.07 15.72
CA LYS A 333 15.58 28.31 15.29
C LYS A 333 15.81 27.94 13.82
N GLU A 334 15.31 26.79 13.39
CA GLU A 334 15.40 26.35 11.99
C GLU A 334 14.65 27.32 11.07
N ILE A 335 13.44 27.74 11.43
CA ILE A 335 12.66 28.73 10.66
C ILE A 335 13.41 30.07 10.55
N LEU A 336 13.96 30.58 11.66
CA LEU A 336 14.77 31.81 11.68
C LEU A 336 15.98 31.71 10.74
N SER A 337 16.56 30.52 10.56
CA SER A 337 17.69 30.32 9.63
C SER A 337 17.29 30.44 8.14
N TYR A 338 16.01 30.31 7.81
CA TYR A 338 15.49 30.52 6.46
C TYR A 338 15.14 31.99 6.16
N ILE A 339 15.07 32.85 7.18
CA ILE A 339 14.69 34.26 7.02
C ILE A 339 15.87 35.06 6.46
N LYS A 340 15.66 35.69 5.31
CA LYS A 340 16.71 36.46 4.61
C LYS A 340 17.02 37.79 5.29
N VAL A 341 16.00 38.44 5.86
CA VAL A 341 16.12 39.74 6.55
C VAL A 341 15.41 39.62 7.89
N LEU A 342 16.20 39.59 8.96
CA LEU A 342 15.69 39.48 10.32
C LEU A 342 15.33 40.89 10.85
N THR A 343 14.06 41.12 11.16
CA THR A 343 13.57 42.39 11.73
C THR A 343 13.29 42.24 13.23
N GLU A 344 13.24 43.35 13.96
CA GLU A 344 12.90 43.33 15.39
C GLU A 344 11.53 42.67 15.63
N LYS A 345 10.54 42.92 14.78
CA LYS A 345 9.20 42.34 14.92
C LYS A 345 9.20 40.82 14.77
N ILE A 346 9.97 40.28 13.81
CA ILE A 346 10.13 38.82 13.64
C ILE A 346 10.77 38.21 14.89
N CYS A 347 11.83 38.82 15.41
CA CYS A 347 12.48 38.38 16.64
C CYS A 347 11.55 38.44 17.85
N VAL A 348 10.79 39.52 18.00
CA VAL A 348 9.80 39.69 19.07
C VAL A 348 8.71 38.61 18.97
N GLU A 349 8.22 38.30 17.77
CA GLU A 349 7.28 37.19 17.60
C GLU A 349 7.91 35.84 18.00
N ALA A 350 9.16 35.59 17.60
CA ALA A 350 9.85 34.35 17.92
C ALA A 350 10.00 34.12 19.44
N VAL A 351 10.36 35.17 20.19
CA VAL A 351 10.48 35.06 21.66
C VAL A 351 9.13 35.03 22.38
N LYS A 352 8.05 35.52 21.76
CA LYS A 352 6.68 35.35 22.27
C LYS A 352 6.19 33.92 22.14
N GLN A 353 6.62 33.19 21.11
CA GLN A 353 6.30 31.77 20.97
C GLN A 353 7.14 30.90 21.90
N ASN A 354 8.41 31.27 22.12
CA ASN A 354 9.29 30.62 23.08
C ASN A 354 10.43 31.55 23.52
N GLY A 355 10.41 32.00 24.77
CA GLY A 355 11.36 32.95 25.34
C GLY A 355 12.81 32.43 25.34
N ASN A 356 13.02 31.10 25.31
CA ASN A 356 14.36 30.53 25.21
C ASN A 356 15.01 30.80 23.84
N ILE A 357 14.27 31.22 22.82
CA ILE A 357 14.81 31.64 21.53
C ILE A 357 15.76 32.82 21.65
N LEU A 358 15.63 33.64 22.69
CA LEU A 358 16.52 34.74 22.97
C LEU A 358 18.01 34.32 22.99
N LYS A 359 18.31 33.06 23.34
CA LYS A 359 19.67 32.49 23.30
C LYS A 359 20.30 32.41 21.89
N TYR A 360 19.48 32.43 20.85
CA TYR A 360 19.90 32.37 19.45
C TYR A 360 19.88 33.75 18.76
N ILE A 361 19.44 34.81 19.46
CA ILE A 361 19.38 36.17 18.93
C ILE A 361 20.65 36.92 19.33
N GLU A 362 21.41 37.39 18.34
CA GLU A 362 22.66 38.13 18.58
C GLU A 362 22.39 39.54 19.10
N GLU A 363 21.55 40.31 18.41
CA GLU A 363 21.19 41.68 18.78
C GLU A 363 19.88 41.69 19.59
N GLN A 364 19.99 41.88 20.90
CA GLN A 364 18.86 41.83 21.83
C GLN A 364 18.38 43.25 22.18
N THR A 365 17.15 43.59 21.82
CA THR A 365 16.52 44.84 22.27
C THR A 365 15.82 44.66 23.63
N GLU A 366 15.62 45.74 24.39
CA GLU A 366 14.90 45.66 25.67
C GLU A 366 13.49 45.06 25.47
N LEU A 367 12.83 45.40 24.36
CA LEU A 367 11.51 44.84 24.01
C LEU A 367 11.56 43.32 23.83
N MET A 368 12.54 42.79 23.08
CA MET A 368 12.71 41.34 22.93
C MET A 368 12.96 40.66 24.29
N CYS A 369 13.83 41.22 25.12
CA CYS A 369 14.13 40.68 26.44
C CYS A 369 12.89 40.66 27.34
N ILE A 370 12.10 41.73 27.35
CA ILE A 370 10.85 41.82 28.10
C ILE A 370 9.85 40.76 27.62
N GLU A 371 9.60 40.65 26.32
CA GLU A 371 8.63 39.70 25.79
C GLU A 371 9.09 38.25 26.01
N ALA A 372 10.40 37.97 25.94
CA ALA A 372 10.97 36.66 26.26
C ALA A 372 10.73 36.25 27.72
N VAL A 373 10.97 37.15 28.69
CA VAL A 373 10.77 36.83 30.12
C VAL A 373 9.30 36.82 30.54
N LYS A 374 8.44 37.52 29.79
CA LYS A 374 6.97 37.41 29.94
C LYS A 374 6.43 36.06 29.49
N GLU A 375 7.04 35.45 28.47
CA GLU A 375 6.72 34.08 28.04
C GLU A 375 7.31 33.06 29.01
N ASN A 376 8.61 33.18 29.32
CA ASN A 376 9.30 32.28 30.23
C ASN A 376 10.36 33.04 31.05
N TYR A 377 10.14 33.18 32.36
CA TYR A 377 11.02 33.90 33.28
C TYR A 377 12.47 33.42 33.21
N SER A 378 12.67 32.12 32.96
CA SER A 378 14.01 31.53 32.91
C SER A 378 14.80 31.99 31.69
N ALA A 379 14.15 32.59 30.68
CA ALA A 379 14.81 33.23 29.56
C ALA A 379 15.73 34.39 29.99
N ILE A 380 15.55 34.95 31.20
CA ILE A 380 16.45 35.97 31.75
C ILE A 380 17.91 35.51 31.81
N GLN A 381 18.16 34.19 31.90
CA GLN A 381 19.52 33.64 31.86
C GLN A 381 20.23 33.89 30.53
N TYR A 382 19.48 34.11 29.45
CA TYR A 382 19.98 34.38 28.10
C TYR A 382 20.05 35.87 27.76
N VAL A 383 19.56 36.74 28.65
CA VAL A 383 19.64 38.20 28.50
C VAL A 383 21.09 38.65 28.70
N LYS A 384 21.67 39.27 27.67
CA LYS A 384 23.03 39.83 27.71
C LYS A 384 23.11 40.98 28.72
N GLU A 385 22.28 42.01 28.50
CA GLU A 385 22.16 43.20 29.34
C GLU A 385 20.86 43.17 30.16
N GLN A 386 20.96 42.77 31.43
CA GLN A 386 19.82 42.64 32.33
C GLN A 386 19.45 44.00 32.96
N THR A 387 18.65 44.81 32.25
CA THR A 387 18.13 46.06 32.81
C THR A 387 17.20 45.77 34.00
N GLU A 388 17.10 46.72 34.95
CA GLU A 388 16.22 46.56 36.11
C GLU A 388 14.78 46.25 35.69
N LYS A 389 14.31 46.85 34.60
CA LYS A 389 12.97 46.62 34.03
C LYS A 389 12.79 45.17 33.57
N VAL A 390 13.75 44.59 32.86
CA VAL A 390 13.72 43.17 32.44
C VAL A 390 13.76 42.25 33.67
N CYS A 391 14.62 42.55 34.64
CA CYS A 391 14.72 41.79 35.90
C CYS A 391 13.41 41.80 36.69
N LEU A 392 12.81 42.98 36.84
CA LEU A 392 11.52 43.13 37.50
C LEU A 392 10.44 42.35 36.77
N GLU A 393 10.39 42.40 35.44
CA GLU A 393 9.40 41.65 34.67
C GLU A 393 9.55 40.14 34.85
N ALA A 394 10.77 39.61 34.78
CA ALA A 394 11.03 38.19 35.00
C ALA A 394 10.62 37.74 36.42
N VAL A 395 10.97 38.52 37.45
CA VAL A 395 10.59 38.23 38.84
C VAL A 395 9.09 38.36 39.06
N ASN A 396 8.40 39.26 38.33
CA ASN A 396 6.94 39.35 38.38
C ASN A 396 6.27 38.09 37.82
N GLN A 397 6.85 37.53 36.76
CA GLN A 397 6.36 36.30 36.17
C GLN A 397 6.61 35.10 37.10
N SER A 398 7.80 35.02 37.71
CA SER A 398 8.11 34.03 38.75
C SER A 398 9.24 34.51 39.65
N PHE A 399 9.04 34.42 40.96
CA PHE A 399 10.06 34.72 41.97
C PHE A 399 11.35 33.90 41.78
N GLU A 400 11.27 32.72 41.15
CA GLU A 400 12.44 31.88 40.88
C GLU A 400 13.44 32.52 39.91
N ALA A 401 13.01 33.52 39.14
CA ALA A 401 13.87 34.29 38.23
C ALA A 401 15.07 34.93 38.94
N LEU A 402 14.93 35.28 40.23
CA LEU A 402 16.02 35.89 41.01
C LEU A 402 17.29 35.02 41.01
N LYS A 403 17.17 33.69 40.88
CA LYS A 403 18.30 32.76 40.78
C LYS A 403 19.21 33.06 39.58
N TYR A 404 18.66 33.67 38.54
CA TYR A 404 19.33 33.97 37.27
C TYR A 404 19.66 35.47 37.09
N VAL A 405 19.29 36.33 38.05
CA VAL A 405 19.58 37.77 38.02
C VAL A 405 21.05 38.01 38.37
N LYS A 406 21.79 38.63 37.44
CA LYS A 406 23.21 38.98 37.58
C LYS A 406 23.39 40.11 38.60
N GLU A 407 22.75 41.24 38.34
CA GLU A 407 22.77 42.44 39.20
C GLU A 407 21.46 42.59 39.96
N GLN A 408 21.53 42.42 41.28
CA GLN A 408 20.37 42.37 42.17
C GLN A 408 20.15 43.74 42.84
N THR A 409 19.19 44.53 42.33
CA THR A 409 18.74 45.76 43.01
C THR A 409 17.86 45.42 44.21
N GLU A 410 17.75 46.34 45.19
CA GLU A 410 16.90 46.11 46.37
C GLU A 410 15.44 45.86 45.96
N ASP A 411 14.94 46.55 44.93
CA ASP A 411 13.57 46.41 44.45
C ASP A 411 13.31 45.05 43.78
N VAL A 412 14.23 44.56 42.94
CA VAL A 412 14.14 43.20 42.34
C VAL A 412 14.14 42.13 43.42
N CYS A 413 15.06 42.22 44.40
CA CYS A 413 15.11 41.30 45.53
C CYS A 413 13.84 41.35 46.38
N LEU A 414 13.35 42.56 46.67
CA LEU A 414 12.16 42.75 47.48
C LEU A 414 10.92 42.19 46.78
N ARG A 415 10.81 42.35 45.46
CA ARG A 415 9.74 41.79 44.64
C ARG A 415 9.71 40.25 44.72
N ALA A 416 10.88 39.61 44.61
CA ALA A 416 11.00 38.15 44.70
C ALA A 416 10.70 37.64 46.12
N VAL A 417 11.30 38.26 47.14
CA VAL A 417 11.11 37.89 48.55
C VAL A 417 9.64 38.05 48.96
N ARG A 418 8.94 39.08 48.47
CA ARG A 418 7.50 39.28 48.74
C ARG A 418 6.60 38.17 48.22
N GLN A 419 6.99 37.54 47.12
CA GLN A 419 6.24 36.40 46.57
C GLN A 419 6.56 35.11 47.33
N ASP A 420 7.84 34.90 47.68
CA ASP A 420 8.27 33.76 48.48
C ASP A 420 9.48 34.12 49.36
N TYR A 421 9.27 34.09 50.68
CA TYR A 421 10.31 34.35 51.68
C TYR A 421 11.58 33.50 51.50
N ARG A 422 11.46 32.30 50.92
CA ARG A 422 12.60 31.39 50.68
C ARG A 422 13.59 31.97 49.69
N MET A 423 13.17 32.95 48.88
CA MET A 423 14.05 33.65 47.96
C MET A 423 15.13 34.48 48.65
N LEU A 424 14.98 34.80 49.96
CA LEU A 424 16.04 35.43 50.74
C LEU A 424 17.36 34.64 50.66
N LYS A 425 17.30 33.31 50.55
CA LYS A 425 18.48 32.44 50.37
C LYS A 425 19.30 32.78 49.12
N TYR A 426 18.68 33.33 48.08
CA TYR A 426 19.31 33.66 46.80
C TYR A 426 19.64 35.16 46.65
N VAL A 427 19.39 35.97 47.69
CA VAL A 427 19.75 37.38 47.74
C VAL A 427 21.23 37.51 48.10
N LYS A 428 22.04 38.11 47.21
CA LYS A 428 23.49 38.30 47.40
C LYS A 428 23.82 39.31 48.50
N ASN A 429 23.03 40.38 48.59
CA ASN A 429 23.22 41.45 49.57
C ASN A 429 21.95 41.62 50.42
N GLN A 430 21.91 40.96 51.58
CA GLN A 430 20.74 40.98 52.46
C GLN A 430 20.68 42.26 53.30
N THR A 431 19.73 43.17 52.99
CA THR A 431 19.44 44.35 53.82
C THR A 431 18.49 43.99 54.96
N GLU A 432 18.52 44.76 56.07
CA GLU A 432 17.57 44.53 57.18
C GLU A 432 16.11 44.58 56.69
N LYS A 433 15.81 45.45 55.71
CA LYS A 433 14.50 45.56 55.06
C LYS A 433 14.08 44.25 54.39
N LEU A 434 14.96 43.63 53.60
CA LEU A 434 14.70 42.33 52.95
C LEU A 434 14.53 41.20 53.97
N CYS A 435 15.40 41.15 54.98
CA CYS A 435 15.33 40.15 56.05
C CYS A 435 14.02 40.26 56.85
N LEU A 436 13.61 41.48 57.20
CA LEU A 436 12.34 41.73 57.88
C LEU A 436 11.15 41.34 57.01
N GLU A 437 11.17 41.66 55.71
CA GLU A 437 10.09 41.29 54.79
C GLU A 437 9.92 39.77 54.69
N ALA A 438 11.02 39.02 54.59
CA ALA A 438 11.00 37.56 54.52
C ALA A 438 10.49 36.95 55.85
N VAL A 439 11.05 37.42 56.98
CA VAL A 439 10.67 36.94 58.31
C VAL A 439 9.20 37.22 58.59
N LYS A 440 8.67 38.40 58.21
CA LYS A 440 7.25 38.76 58.35
C LYS A 440 6.29 37.79 57.67
N GLN A 441 6.70 37.20 56.55
CA GLN A 441 5.90 36.17 55.88
C GLN A 441 5.99 34.82 56.58
N ASN A 442 7.19 34.43 57.01
CA ASN A 442 7.40 33.18 57.71
C ASN A 442 8.63 33.24 58.63
N TYR A 443 8.42 32.94 59.91
CA TYR A 443 9.49 32.86 60.90
C TYR A 443 10.67 31.95 60.49
N ARG A 444 10.45 30.92 59.66
CA ARG A 444 11.51 30.03 59.16
C ARG A 444 12.50 30.74 58.23
N ALA A 445 12.14 31.89 57.66
CA ALA A 445 13.06 32.70 56.85
C ALA A 445 14.33 33.09 57.63
N LEU A 446 14.25 33.14 58.97
CA LEU A 446 15.39 33.41 59.84
C LEU A 446 16.57 32.45 59.61
N GLU A 447 16.30 31.21 59.17
CA GLU A 447 17.30 30.23 58.76
C GLU A 447 18.23 30.76 57.64
N TYR A 448 17.67 31.54 56.72
CA TYR A 448 18.38 32.08 55.55
C TYR A 448 19.01 33.45 55.80
N VAL A 449 18.76 34.09 56.96
CA VAL A 449 19.32 35.40 57.30
C VAL A 449 20.82 35.25 57.63
N GLU A 450 21.67 35.95 56.88
CA GLU A 450 23.12 35.94 57.09
C GLU A 450 23.50 36.73 58.34
N ASN A 451 23.11 38.01 58.41
CA ASN A 451 23.34 38.87 59.56
C ASN A 451 22.03 39.11 60.35
N GLN A 452 21.89 38.36 61.44
CA GLN A 452 20.69 38.41 62.29
C GLN A 452 20.75 39.61 63.25
N THR A 453 20.05 40.69 62.91
CA THR A 453 19.85 41.83 63.83
C THR A 453 18.82 41.48 64.91
N GLU A 454 18.90 42.15 66.06
CA GLU A 454 17.94 41.94 67.16
C GLU A 454 16.49 42.10 66.66
N LYS A 455 16.24 43.13 65.85
CA LYS A 455 14.93 43.42 65.28
C LYS A 455 14.41 42.28 64.39
N VAL A 456 15.25 41.70 63.53
CA VAL A 456 14.89 40.55 62.67
C VAL A 456 14.60 39.29 63.50
N CYS A 457 15.43 39.01 64.52
CA CYS A 457 15.22 37.87 65.43
C CYS A 457 13.93 38.00 66.24
N LEU A 458 13.68 39.18 66.82
CA LEU A 458 12.48 39.46 67.61
C LEU A 458 11.22 39.31 66.76
N GLU A 459 11.24 39.80 65.51
CA GLU A 459 10.11 39.65 64.59
C GLU A 459 9.79 38.17 64.30
N ALA A 460 10.82 37.34 64.09
CA ALA A 460 10.63 35.90 63.86
C ALA A 460 10.08 35.17 65.09
N VAL A 461 10.66 35.44 66.26
CA VAL A 461 10.26 34.80 67.54
C VAL A 461 8.85 35.21 67.95
N LYS A 462 8.48 36.46 67.69
CA LYS A 462 7.12 36.97 67.93
C LYS A 462 6.08 36.22 67.11
N GLN A 463 6.38 35.86 65.87
CA GLN A 463 5.49 35.03 65.06
C GLN A 463 5.42 33.59 65.54
N ASN A 464 6.56 32.99 65.89
CA ASN A 464 6.60 31.62 66.40
C ASN A 464 7.83 31.38 67.28
N ARG A 465 7.61 30.90 68.51
CA ARG A 465 8.69 30.55 69.44
C ARG A 465 9.69 29.54 68.87
N LYS A 466 9.27 28.66 67.93
CA LYS A 466 10.17 27.72 67.24
C LYS A 466 11.26 28.43 66.45
N ALA A 467 11.11 29.71 66.09
CA ALA A 467 12.16 30.49 65.42
C ALA A 467 13.47 30.55 66.20
N LEU A 468 13.42 30.40 67.53
CA LEU A 468 14.61 30.35 68.39
C LEU A 468 15.63 29.29 67.94
N GLN A 469 15.18 28.19 67.32
CA GLN A 469 16.08 27.14 66.82
C GLN A 469 16.98 27.60 65.65
N TYR A 470 16.63 28.71 64.99
CA TYR A 470 17.38 29.29 63.87
C TYR A 470 18.22 30.51 64.26
N VAL A 471 18.18 30.94 65.52
CA VAL A 471 18.99 32.07 66.00
C VAL A 471 20.45 31.63 66.08
N LYS A 472 21.31 32.26 65.27
CA LYS A 472 22.76 32.03 65.29
C LYS A 472 23.32 32.74 66.52
N GLN A 473 23.72 31.98 67.54
CA GLN A 473 24.39 32.57 68.71
C GLN A 473 25.67 33.26 68.24
N LYS A 474 25.86 34.55 68.57
CA LYS A 474 27.17 35.19 68.41
C LYS A 474 28.15 34.44 69.32
N GLN A 475 29.11 33.72 68.75
CA GLN A 475 30.38 33.50 69.44
C GLN A 475 31.04 34.88 69.50
N SER A 476 30.87 35.52 70.66
CA SER A 476 31.57 36.74 71.06
C SER A 476 33.07 36.53 71.11
#